data_AF-A0A1L8ECB1-F1
#
_entry.id   AF-A0A1L8ECB1-F1
#
_cell.length_a   1.000
_cell.length_b   1.000
_cell.length_c   1.000
_cell.angle_alpha   90.00
_cell.angle_beta   90.00
_cell.angle_gamma   90.00
#
_symmetry.space_group_name_H-M   'P 1'
#
loop_
_entity.id
_entity.type
_entity.pdbx_description
1 polymer ?
#
loop_
_entity_poly.entity_id
_entity_poly.type
_entity_poly.pdbx_seq_one_letter_code
_entity_poly.pdbx_strand_id
1 'polypeptide(L)' 'MAKSKNHTNHNQNRKAHRNGIKRPMRKRHESTMGLDVKFLTNQRFARRNNLSRAEADQRYKDRMAAQAGKKKPVSLQ' A
#
# COMPACT_ATOMS: atom_id res chain seq x y z
N MET A 1 49.84 -9.46 -31.87
CA MET A 1 48.81 -9.13 -30.86
C MET A 1 48.05 -10.42 -30.53
N ALA A 2 48.25 -11.00 -29.35
CA ALA A 2 47.62 -12.27 -28.99
C ALA A 2 46.18 -12.04 -28.49
N LYS A 3 45.23 -12.83 -28.96
CA LYS A 3 43.82 -12.73 -28.54
C LYS A 3 43.65 -13.19 -27.09
N SER A 4 43.00 -12.38 -26.26
CA SER A 4 42.59 -12.74 -24.89
C SER A 4 41.14 -13.27 -24.88
N LYS A 5 40.70 -13.81 -23.74
CA LYS A 5 39.32 -14.25 -23.54
C LYS A 5 38.42 -13.06 -23.23
N ASN A 6 37.35 -12.88 -24.01
CA ASN A 6 36.49 -11.70 -23.93
C ASN A 6 35.50 -11.71 -22.73
N HIS A 7 35.09 -12.88 -22.21
CA HIS A 7 34.13 -12.97 -21.11
C HIS A 7 34.20 -14.31 -20.35
N THR A 8 33.89 -14.29 -19.04
CA THR A 8 33.72 -15.50 -18.22
C THR A 8 32.80 -15.27 -17.00
N ASN A 9 31.92 -16.24 -16.71
CA ASN A 9 31.04 -16.27 -15.54
C ASN A 9 31.56 -17.22 -14.42
N HIS A 10 32.79 -17.71 -14.53
CA HIS A 10 33.29 -18.85 -13.71
C HIS A 10 33.24 -18.64 -12.17
N ASN A 11 33.39 -17.40 -11.69
CA ASN A 11 33.44 -17.10 -10.25
C ASN A 11 32.28 -16.23 -9.77
N GLN A 12 31.31 -15.88 -10.61
CA GLN A 12 30.26 -14.95 -10.16
C GLN A 12 29.33 -15.62 -9.14
N ASN A 13 28.90 -16.86 -9.40
CA ASN A 13 28.05 -17.60 -8.48
C ASN A 13 28.72 -17.80 -7.11
N ARG A 14 30.00 -18.22 -7.11
CA ARG A 14 30.77 -18.40 -5.87
C ARG A 14 30.86 -17.11 -5.04
N LYS A 15 31.06 -15.96 -5.68
CA LYS A 15 31.06 -14.65 -5.00
C LYS A 15 29.68 -14.27 -4.47
N ALA A 16 28.63 -14.47 -5.25
CA ALA A 16 27.25 -14.17 -4.86
C ALA A 16 26.80 -15.02 -3.66
N HIS A 17 27.21 -16.28 -3.61
CA HIS A 17 26.85 -17.20 -2.52
C HIS A 17 27.76 -17.11 -1.29
N ARG A 18 28.96 -16.49 -1.38
CA ARG A 18 29.87 -16.32 -0.22
C ARG A 18 29.17 -15.60 0.96
N ASN A 19 28.39 -14.56 0.67
CA ASN A 19 27.60 -13.83 1.66
C ASN A 19 26.10 -14.19 1.62
N GLY A 20 25.70 -14.98 0.62
CA GLY A 20 24.33 -15.35 0.34
C GLY A 20 23.51 -14.24 -0.34
N ILE A 21 22.69 -14.62 -1.32
CA ILE A 21 21.73 -13.72 -1.97
C ILE A 21 20.51 -13.60 -1.06
N LYS A 22 20.35 -12.45 -0.40
CA LYS A 22 19.24 -12.21 0.54
C LYS A 22 17.97 -11.81 -0.21
N ARG A 23 16.83 -12.39 0.18
CA ARG A 23 15.51 -12.01 -0.34
C ARG A 23 15.02 -10.73 0.34
N PRO A 24 14.23 -9.88 -0.33
CA PRO A 24 13.62 -8.72 0.31
C PRO A 24 12.65 -9.16 1.41
N MET A 25 12.59 -8.39 2.50
CA MET A 25 11.69 -8.67 3.63
C MET A 25 10.26 -8.23 3.29
N ARG A 26 9.28 -9.10 3.56
CA ARG A 26 7.86 -8.75 3.48
C ARG A 26 7.48 -7.94 4.72
N LYS A 27 7.26 -6.64 4.56
CA LYS A 27 6.80 -5.75 5.63
C LYS A 27 5.29 -5.88 5.82
N ARG A 28 4.79 -5.65 7.05
CA ARG A 28 3.34 -5.55 7.32
C ARG A 28 2.68 -4.42 6.52
N HIS A 29 3.43 -3.35 6.29
CA HIS A 29 3.01 -2.19 5.51
C HIS A 29 3.95 -1.99 4.33
N GLU A 30 3.38 -1.98 3.13
CA GLU A 30 4.11 -1.76 1.88
C GLU A 30 4.36 -0.26 1.63
N SER A 31 5.25 0.04 0.68
CA SER A 31 5.51 1.40 0.25
C SER A 31 4.28 1.96 -0.50
N THR A 32 3.94 3.22 -0.25
CA THR A 32 2.87 3.94 -0.98
C THR A 32 3.40 4.67 -2.22
N MET A 33 4.66 4.46 -2.59
CA MET A 33 5.27 5.06 -3.79
C MET A 33 4.57 4.53 -5.05
N GLY A 34 4.15 5.44 -5.93
CA GLY A 34 3.43 5.09 -7.16
C GLY A 34 1.91 4.95 -7.02
N LEU A 35 1.36 5.16 -5.82
CA LEU A 35 -0.09 5.31 -5.66
C LEU A 35 -0.57 6.65 -6.21
N ASP A 36 -1.83 6.68 -6.67
CA ASP A 36 -2.46 7.89 -7.20
C ASP A 36 -2.43 9.05 -6.18
N VAL A 37 -2.12 10.24 -6.68
CA VAL A 37 -1.95 11.46 -5.87
C VAL A 37 -3.28 11.88 -5.22
N LYS A 38 -4.42 11.68 -5.90
CA LYS A 38 -5.73 12.03 -5.33
C LYS A 38 -6.06 11.10 -4.17
N PHE A 39 -5.80 9.80 -4.32
CA PHE A 39 -5.94 8.84 -3.23
C PHE A 39 -5.05 9.19 -2.03
N LEU A 40 -3.77 9.52 -2.25
CA LEU A 40 -2.85 9.88 -1.17
C LEU A 40 -3.29 11.15 -0.42
N THR A 41 -3.80 12.13 -1.16
CA THR A 41 -4.33 13.37 -0.57
C THR A 41 -5.54 13.07 0.32
N ASN A 42 -6.50 12.28 -0.17
CA ASN A 42 -7.66 11.88 0.62
C ASN A 42 -7.27 11.03 1.84
N GLN A 43 -6.35 10.08 1.68
CA GLN A 43 -5.86 9.24 2.78
C GLN A 43 -5.23 10.08 3.90
N ARG A 44 -4.48 11.14 3.56
CA ARG A 44 -3.90 12.07 4.55
C ARG A 44 -4.99 12.77 5.36
N PHE A 45 -6.01 13.30 4.70
CA PHE A 45 -7.12 13.98 5.39
C PHE A 45 -7.96 13.03 6.23
N ALA A 46 -8.25 11.83 5.72
CA ALA A 46 -8.99 10.80 6.45
C ALA A 46 -8.26 10.42 7.75
N ARG A 47 -6.95 10.12 7.67
CA ARG A 47 -6.16 9.78 8.86
C ARG A 47 -6.08 10.91 9.87
N ARG A 48 -5.94 12.16 9.41
CA ARG A 48 -5.83 13.34 10.29
C ARG A 48 -7.11 13.61 11.08
N ASN A 49 -8.27 13.44 10.44
CA ASN A 49 -9.56 13.84 11.00
C ASN A 49 -10.39 12.64 11.50
N ASN A 50 -9.77 11.47 11.68
CA ASN A 50 -10.47 10.29 12.19
C ASN A 50 -10.85 10.51 13.66
N LEU A 51 -12.16 10.46 13.93
CA LEU A 51 -12.71 10.51 15.29
C LEU A 51 -12.38 9.21 16.05
N SER A 52 -12.52 9.27 17.37
CA SER A 52 -12.51 8.06 18.18
C SER A 52 -13.61 7.11 17.71
N ARG A 53 -13.37 5.80 17.84
CA ARG A 53 -14.33 4.79 17.35
C ARG A 53 -15.70 4.94 18.03
N ALA A 54 -15.70 5.14 19.34
CA ALA A 54 -16.94 5.31 20.11
C ALA A 54 -17.76 6.50 19.61
N GLU A 55 -17.11 7.65 19.36
CA GLU A 55 -17.79 8.84 18.88
C GLU A 55 -18.28 8.68 17.43
N ALA A 56 -17.46 8.05 16.57
CA ALA A 56 -17.84 7.76 15.19
C ALA A 56 -19.09 6.87 15.12
N ASP A 57 -19.17 5.85 15.99
CA ASP A 57 -20.30 4.92 16.06
C ASP A 57 -21.58 5.62 16.55
N GLN A 58 -21.48 6.52 17.54
CA GLN A 58 -22.65 7.31 17.99
C GLN A 58 -23.15 8.24 16.88
N ARG A 59 -22.26 9.03 16.27
CA ARG A 59 -22.61 9.94 15.16
C ARG A 59 -23.20 9.18 13.95
N TYR A 60 -22.82 7.92 13.75
CA TYR A 60 -23.39 7.08 12.71
C TYR A 60 -24.82 6.65 13.06
N LYS A 61 -25.06 6.19 14.29
CA LYS A 61 -26.41 5.85 14.78
C LYS A 61 -27.36 7.02 14.67
N ASP A 62 -26.92 8.22 15.08
CA ASP A 62 -27.74 9.44 14.99
C ASP A 62 -28.11 9.79 13.54
N ARG A 63 -27.14 9.70 12.62
CA ARG A 63 -27.37 9.91 11.18
C ARG A 63 -28.35 8.90 10.61
N MET A 64 -28.18 7.62 10.95
CA MET A 64 -29.07 6.55 10.49
C MET A 64 -30.49 6.74 11.03
N ALA A 65 -30.64 7.12 12.30
CA ALA A 65 -31.94 7.44 12.89
C ALA A 65 -32.59 8.64 12.19
N ALA A 66 -31.84 9.70 11.91
CA ALA A 66 -32.33 10.88 11.17
C ALA A 66 -32.64 10.61 9.68
N GLN A 67 -32.16 9.49 9.15
CA GLN A 67 -32.37 9.07 7.77
C GLN A 67 -33.43 7.97 7.65
N ALA A 68 -33.88 7.41 8.77
CA ALA A 68 -35.00 6.47 8.82
C ALA A 68 -36.27 7.13 8.26
N GLY A 69 -36.91 6.47 7.29
CA GLY A 69 -38.09 6.99 6.59
C GLY A 69 -37.82 7.85 5.35
N LYS A 70 -36.56 8.24 5.07
CA LYS A 70 -36.21 8.93 3.82
C LYS A 70 -36.10 7.93 2.67
N LYS A 71 -36.52 8.32 1.46
CA LYS A 71 -36.41 7.50 0.25
C LYS A 71 -34.93 7.14 0.00
N LYS A 72 -34.67 5.87 -0.27
CA LYS A 72 -33.31 5.39 -0.56
C LYS A 72 -32.81 5.98 -1.89
N PRO A 73 -31.52 6.32 -2.01
CA PRO A 73 -30.96 6.76 -3.28
C PRO A 73 -31.10 5.66 -4.33
N VAL A 74 -31.41 6.07 -5.55
CA VAL A 74 -31.64 5.16 -6.68
C VAL A 74 -30.33 4.45 -7.03
N SER A 75 -30.36 3.12 -7.11
CA SER A 75 -29.24 2.36 -7.67
C SER A 75 -29.24 2.53 -9.19
N LEU A 76 -28.16 3.06 -9.75
CA LEU A 76 -27.93 2.97 -11.19
C LEU A 76 -27.67 1.51 -11.53
N GLN A 77 -28.47 0.95 -12.44
CA GLN A 77 -28.29 -0.39 -13.02
C GLN A 77 -27.11 -0.41 -13.99
#